data_AF-A0A2D5XXN9-F1
#
_entry.id   AF-A0A2D5XXN9-F1
#
_cell.length_a   1.000
_cell.length_b   1.000
_cell.length_c   1.000
_cell.angle_alpha   90.00
_cell.angle_beta   90.00
_cell.angle_gamma   90.00
#
_symmetry.space_group_name_H-M   'P 1'
#
loop_
_entity.id
_entity.type
_entity.pdbx_description
1 polymer ?
#
loop_
_entity_poly.entity_id
_entity_poly.type
_entity_poly.pdbx_seq_one_letter_code
_entity_poly.pdbx_strand_id
1 'polypeptide(L)' 'MAASITTIKLQKKTKKRLEKIRTHSRESYEELLQKLLDLLNSLRADPDQAYDQLRKIEKQHRELRKE' A
#
# COMPACT_ATOMS: atom_id res chain seq x y z
N MET A 1 -15.16 18.51 4.61
CA MET A 1 -16.18 17.72 3.88
C MET A 1 -16.12 16.30 4.43
N ALA A 2 -17.25 15.75 4.88
CA ALA A 2 -17.28 14.35 5.34
C ALA A 2 -16.93 13.45 4.15
N ALA A 3 -15.82 12.72 4.24
CA ALA A 3 -15.46 11.76 3.20
C ALA A 3 -16.59 10.74 3.08
N SER A 4 -17.17 10.60 1.88
CA SER A 4 -18.25 9.65 1.61
C SER A 4 -17.73 8.22 1.81
N ILE A 5 -18.00 7.65 2.98
CA ILE A 5 -17.52 6.30 3.34
C ILE A 5 -18.19 5.28 2.43
N THR A 6 -17.37 4.49 1.74
CA THR A 6 -17.84 3.40 0.87
C THR A 6 -17.37 2.05 1.41
N THR A 7 -18.27 1.06 1.44
CA THR A 7 -17.94 -0.29 1.92
C THR A 7 -17.55 -1.20 0.76
N ILE A 8 -16.31 -1.68 0.76
CA ILE A 8 -15.80 -2.60 -0.26
C ILE A 8 -15.75 -4.03 0.31
N LYS A 9 -16.43 -4.97 -0.35
CA LYS A 9 -16.33 -6.39 0.00
C LYS A 9 -15.11 -7.02 -0.68
N LEU A 10 -14.16 -7.48 0.12
CA LEU A 10 -12.96 -8.17 -0.36
C LEU A 10 -13.00 -9.65 0.01
N GLN A 11 -12.52 -10.50 -0.90
CA GLN A 11 -12.30 -11.90 -0.57
C GLN A 11 -11.18 -12.02 0.48
N LYS A 12 -11.27 -13.03 1.36
CA LYS A 12 -10.27 -13.28 2.41
C LYS A 12 -8.84 -13.41 1.86
N LYS A 13 -8.69 -13.99 0.66
CA LYS A 13 -7.39 -14.10 -0.03
C LYS A 13 -6.80 -12.73 -0.38
N THR A 14 -7.64 -11.81 -0.88
CA THR A 14 -7.23 -10.46 -1.27
C THR A 14 -6.88 -9.63 -0.05
N LYS A 15 -7.70 -9.72 1.01
CA LYS A 15 -7.41 -9.10 2.31
C LYS A 15 -6.04 -9.53 2.84
N LYS A 16 -5.76 -10.84 2.87
CA LYS A 16 -4.45 -11.38 3.32
C LYS A 16 -3.28 -10.89 2.47
N ARG A 17 -3.48 -10.67 1.17
CA ARG A 17 -2.43 -10.10 0.30
C ARG A 17 -2.15 -8.64 0.66
N LEU A 18 -3.20 -7.85 0.89
CA LEU A 18 -3.08 -6.47 1.33
C LEU A 18 -2.38 -6.35 2.69
N GLU A 19 -2.74 -7.20 3.65
CA GLU A 19 -2.11 -7.23 4.98
C GLU A 19 -0.60 -7.53 4.90
N LYS A 20 -0.15 -8.31 3.93
CA LYS A 20 1.27 -8.61 3.69
C LYS A 20 2.07 -7.46 3.07
N ILE A 21 1.39 -6.48 2.47
CA ILE A 21 2.04 -5.33 1.82
C ILE A 21 2.19 -4.17 2.82
N ARG A 22 1.53 -4.27 3.99
CA ARG A 22 1.60 -3.23 5.02
C ARG A 22 3.04 -2.94 5.42
N THR A 23 3.33 -1.66 5.56
CA THR A 23 4.64 -1.13 5.94
C THR A 23 4.75 -0.79 7.41
N HIS A 24 3.61 -0.66 8.11
CA HIS A 24 3.56 -0.53 9.57
C HIS A 24 2.29 -1.17 10.14
N SER A 25 2.33 -1.55 11.42
CA SER A 25 1.25 -2.30 12.10
C SER A 25 -0.08 -1.55 12.17
N ARG A 26 -0.04 -0.21 12.12
CA ARG A 26 -1.19 0.69 12.23
C ARG A 26 -1.69 1.23 10.87
N GLU A 27 -1.17 0.72 9.75
CA GLU A 27 -1.56 1.20 8.42
C GLU A 27 -3.03 0.86 8.11
N SER A 28 -3.81 1.89 7.81
CA SER A 28 -5.21 1.76 7.45
C SER A 28 -5.35 1.16 6.04
N TYR A 29 -6.50 0.54 5.75
CA TYR A 29 -6.76 0.05 4.39
C TYR A 29 -6.80 1.19 3.37
N GLU A 30 -7.32 2.36 3.73
CA GLU A 30 -7.32 3.55 2.87
C GLU A 30 -5.89 3.98 2.52
N GLU A 31 -5.02 4.12 3.53
CA GLU A 31 -3.61 4.50 3.35
C GLU A 31 -2.88 3.49 2.44
N LEU A 32 -3.07 2.20 2.70
CA LEU A 32 -2.49 1.12 1.89
C LEU A 32 -2.96 1.16 0.44
N LEU A 33 -4.26 1.40 0.22
CA LEU A 33 -4.85 1.47 -1.13
C LEU A 33 -4.38 2.70 -1.87
N GLN A 34 -4.35 3.88 -1.22
CA GLN A 34 -3.82 5.11 -1.80
C GLN A 34 -2.36 4.92 -2.23
N LYS A 35 -1.52 4.36 -1.36
CA LYS A 35 -0.12 4.07 -1.66
C LYS A 35 0.05 3.15 -2.86
N LEU A 36 -0.78 2.11 -2.99
CA LEU A 36 -0.77 1.23 -4.15
C LEU A 36 -1.19 1.97 -5.43
N LEU A 37 -2.21 2.82 -5.36
CA LEU A 37 -2.67 3.62 -6.50
C LEU A 37 -1.63 4.65 -6.92
N ASP A 38 -0.98 5.33 -5.98
CA ASP A 38 0.12 6.25 -6.22
C ASP A 38 1.30 5.57 -6.92
N LEU A 39 1.68 4.37 -6.45
CA LEU A 39 2.72 3.57 -7.09
C LEU A 39 2.34 3.20 -8.53
N LEU A 40 1.10 2.75 -8.75
CA LEU A 40 0.61 2.38 -10.09
C LEU A 40 0.56 3.59 -11.04
N ASN A 41 0.16 4.76 -10.53
CA ASN A 41 0.18 6.00 -11.30
C ASN A 41 1.62 6.43 -11.63
N SER A 42 2.52 6.33 -10.66
CA SER A 42 3.93 6.66 -10.83
C SER A 42 4.59 5.75 -11.86
N LEU A 43 4.32 4.44 -11.84
CA LEU A 43 4.83 3.49 -12.85
C LEU A 43 4.47 3.89 -14.29
N ARG A 44 3.31 4.53 -14.48
CA ARG A 44 2.86 4.99 -15.79
C ARG A 44 3.49 6.32 -16.20
N ALA A 45 3.81 7.19 -15.23
CA ALA A 45 4.36 8.52 -15.47
C ALA A 45 5.89 8.49 -15.59
N ASP A 46 6.57 7.89 -14.61
CA ASP A 46 8.01 7.74 -14.56
C ASP A 46 8.40 6.43 -13.84
N PRO A 47 8.90 5.42 -14.57
CA PRO A 47 9.22 4.13 -13.98
C PRO A 47 10.38 4.21 -12.97
N ASP A 48 11.32 5.14 -13.13
CA ASP A 48 12.50 5.26 -12.26
C ASP A 48 12.09 5.74 -10.85
N GLN A 49 11.23 6.76 -10.77
CA GLN A 49 10.65 7.21 -9.50
C GLN A 49 9.81 6.11 -8.82
N ALA A 50 9.08 5.32 -9.60
CA ALA A 50 8.31 4.21 -9.06
C ALA A 50 9.21 3.11 -8.46
N TYR A 51 10.38 2.84 -9.07
CA TYR A 51 11.37 1.92 -8.49
C TYR A 51 11.95 2.44 -7.17
N ASP A 52 12.24 3.73 -7.06
CA ASP A 52 12.71 4.32 -5.80
C ASP A 52 11.64 4.24 -4.70
N GLN A 53 10.37 4.53 -5.04
CA GLN A 53 9.25 4.34 -4.13
C GLN A 53 9.11 2.87 -3.70
N LEU A 54 9.15 1.92 -4.64
CA LEU A 54 9.09 0.49 -4.34
C LEU A 54 10.20 0.08 -3.35
N ARG A 55 11.43 0.54 -3.58
CA ARG A 55 12.58 0.25 -2.70
C ARG A 55 12.36 0.79 -1.27
N LYS A 56 11.75 1.97 -1.12
CA LYS A 56 11.38 2.52 0.20
C LYS A 56 10.33 1.64 0.90
N ILE A 57 9.32 1.20 0.17
CA ILE A 57 8.27 0.30 0.68
C ILE A 57 8.87 -1.03 1.14
N GLU A 58 9.76 -1.62 0.34
CA GLU A 58 10.45 -2.86 0.70
C GLU A 58 11.32 -2.71 1.95
N LYS A 59 12.01 -1.56 2.09
CA LYS A 59 12.82 -1.26 3.27
C LYS A 59 11.94 -1.22 4.53
N GLN A 60 10.85 -0.45 4.49
CA GLN A 60 9.92 -0.32 5.62
C GLN A 60 9.29 -1.67 6.00
N HIS A 61 8.84 -2.43 5.00
CA HIS A 61 8.27 -3.77 5.24
C HIS A 61 9.31 -4.75 5.81
N ARG A 62 10.59 -4.63 5.44
CA ARG A 62 11.67 -5.44 6.04
C ARG A 62 11.89 -5.09 7.51
N GLU A 63 11.82 -3.81 7.87
CA GLU A 63 11.95 -3.37 9.27
C GLU A 63 10.78 -3.87 10.12
N LEU A 64 9.56 -3.80 9.60
CA LEU A 64 8.35 -4.34 10.26
C LEU A 64 8.45 -5.83 10.60
N ARG A 65 9.14 -6.63 9.76
CA ARG A 65 9.31 -8.08 9.99
C ARG A 65 10.46 -8.43 10.94
N LYS A 66 11.30 -7.45 11.29
CA LYS A 66 12.40 -7.63 12.24
C LYS A 66 11.97 -7.34 13.68
N GLU A 67 10.90 -6.56 13.87
CA GLU A 67 10.15 -6.41 15.12
C GLU A 67 9.26 -7.62 15.39
#